data_AF-A0AAV5ALS4-F1
#
_entry.id   AF-A0AAV5ALS4-F1
#
_cell.length_a   1.000
_cell.length_b   1.000
_cell.length_c   1.000
_cell.angle_alpha   90.00
_cell.angle_beta   90.00
_cell.angle_gamma   90.00
#
_symmetry.space_group_name_H-M   'P 1'
#
loop_
_entity.id
_entity.type
_entity.pdbx_description
1 polymer ?
#
loop_
_entity_poly.entity_id
_entity_poly.type
_entity_poly.pdbx_seq_one_letter_code
_entity_poly.pdbx_strand_id
1 'polypeptide(L)'
;MCGWHVWSAAKGETSVESHDFESYRRISKDRGDTFINAFDLGYRKNLELFFNVGKGRYPLYTLLLPLRVPPYTDGKRWAKREGMERHHGIAENDEYTDEE
;
A
#
# COMPACT_ATOMS: atom_id res chain seq x y z
N MET A 1 -16.76 -7.98 1.26
CA MET A 1 -16.42 -6.56 1.50
C MET A 1 -15.32 -6.40 2.54
N CYS A 2 -15.55 -6.63 3.83
CA CYS A 2 -14.53 -6.41 4.89
C CYS A 2 -13.20 -7.15 4.66
N GLY A 3 -13.24 -8.47 4.44
CA GLY A 3 -12.01 -9.28 4.28
C GLY A 3 -11.15 -8.84 3.09
N TRP A 4 -11.78 -8.37 2.00
CA TRP A 4 -11.05 -7.86 0.83
C TRP A 4 -10.32 -6.56 1.17
N HIS A 5 -10.98 -5.59 1.83
CA HIS A 5 -10.31 -4.35 2.23
C HIS A 5 -9.18 -4.57 3.25
N VAL A 6 -9.36 -5.50 4.21
CA VAL A 6 -8.28 -5.86 5.14
C VAL A 6 -7.10 -6.47 4.39
N TRP A 7 -7.37 -7.29 3.37
CA TRP A 7 -6.32 -7.87 2.53
C TRP A 7 -5.59 -6.82 1.68
N SER A 8 -6.31 -5.89 1.05
CA SER A 8 -5.71 -4.77 0.30
C SER A 8 -4.85 -3.88 1.22
N ALA A 9 -5.37 -3.54 2.41
CA ALA A 9 -4.60 -2.81 3.41
C ALA A 9 -3.35 -3.57 3.86
N ALA A 10 -3.43 -4.90 4.01
CA ALA A 10 -2.27 -5.73 4.32
C ALA A 10 -1.24 -5.73 3.17
N LYS A 11 -1.65 -5.61 1.91
CA LYS A 11 -0.76 -5.51 0.75
C LYS A 11 -0.23 -4.09 0.47
N GLY A 12 -0.65 -3.09 1.26
CA GLY A 12 -0.28 -1.70 1.03
C GLY A 12 -0.82 -1.17 -0.29
N GLU A 13 -2.05 -1.56 -0.66
CA GLU A 13 -2.72 -1.11 -1.88
C GLU A 13 -4.14 -0.59 -1.57
N THR A 14 -4.54 0.46 -2.27
CA THR A 14 -5.91 0.96 -2.33
C THR A 14 -6.74 0.15 -3.33
N SER A 15 -8.06 0.40 -3.35
CA SER A 15 -8.93 -0.28 -4.31
C SER A 15 -8.61 0.07 -5.77
N VAL A 16 -8.24 1.33 -6.02
CA VAL A 16 -7.84 1.81 -7.37
C VAL A 16 -6.53 1.15 -7.77
N GLU A 17 -5.51 1.24 -6.92
CA GLU A 17 -4.21 0.61 -7.16
C GLU A 17 -4.33 -0.92 -7.34
N SER A 18 -5.23 -1.59 -6.61
CA SER A 18 -5.42 -3.03 -6.78
C SER A 18 -5.89 -3.42 -8.20
N HIS A 19 -6.67 -2.54 -8.84
CA HIS A 19 -7.11 -2.71 -10.22
C HIS A 19 -5.95 -2.48 -11.19
N ASP A 20 -5.21 -1.38 -11.01
CA ASP A 20 -4.07 -1.02 -11.86
C ASP A 20 -2.92 -2.04 -11.77
N PHE A 21 -2.65 -2.54 -10.56
CA PHE A 21 -1.61 -3.54 -10.31
C PHE A 21 -1.89 -4.87 -10.99
N GLU A 22 -3.14 -5.19 -11.33
CA GLU A 22 -3.43 -6.36 -12.15
C GLU A 22 -2.88 -6.19 -13.57
N SER A 23 -3.12 -5.03 -14.17
CA SER A 23 -2.58 -4.66 -15.48
C SER A 23 -1.05 -4.61 -15.46
N TYR A 24 -0.46 -4.01 -14.42
CA TYR A 24 0.99 -3.93 -14.28
C TYR A 24 1.65 -5.29 -14.16
N ARG A 25 1.10 -6.19 -13.35
CA ARG A 25 1.63 -7.56 -13.24
C ARG A 25 1.63 -8.28 -14.58
N ARG A 26 0.63 -8.03 -15.45
CA ARG A 26 0.59 -8.59 -16.81
C ARG A 26 1.69 -7.99 -17.68
N ILE A 27 1.81 -6.65 -17.72
CA ILE A 27 2.83 -5.94 -18.51
C ILE A 27 4.24 -6.33 -18.10
N SER A 28 4.55 -6.35 -16.79
CA SER A 28 5.87 -6.75 -16.30
C SER A 28 6.19 -8.19 -16.70
N LYS A 29 5.21 -9.10 -16.55
CA LYS A 29 5.37 -10.51 -16.91
C LYS A 29 5.63 -10.70 -18.41
N ASP A 30 4.93 -9.95 -19.26
CA ASP A 30 5.13 -9.99 -20.72
C ASP A 30 6.52 -9.48 -21.12
N ARG A 31 7.12 -8.60 -20.33
CA ARG A 31 8.50 -8.11 -20.48
C ARG A 31 9.56 -9.02 -19.84
N GLY A 32 9.15 -10.12 -19.20
CA GLY A 32 10.05 -11.02 -18.49
C GLY A 32 10.53 -10.51 -17.13
N ASP A 33 9.80 -9.54 -16.55
CA ASP A 33 10.11 -8.91 -15.26
C ASP A 33 8.98 -9.15 -14.23
N THR A 34 9.19 -8.70 -12.99
CA THR A 34 8.26 -8.84 -11.87
C THR A 34 7.83 -7.49 -11.31
N PHE A 35 6.52 -7.28 -11.21
CA PHE A 35 5.96 -6.12 -10.55
C PHE A 35 6.16 -6.22 -9.02
N ILE A 36 6.75 -5.19 -8.42
CA ILE A 36 6.88 -5.07 -6.96
C ILE A 36 6.24 -3.76 -6.50
N ASN A 37 5.30 -3.87 -5.56
CA ASN A 37 4.67 -2.72 -4.93
C ASN A 37 5.68 -2.00 -4.01
N ALA A 38 5.98 -0.73 -4.27
CA ALA A 38 6.88 0.08 -3.45
C ALA A 38 6.30 0.39 -2.06
N PHE A 39 4.98 0.38 -1.90
CA PHE A 39 4.29 0.64 -0.64
C PHE A 39 4.03 -0.62 0.19
N ASP A 40 4.40 -1.81 -0.32
CA ASP A 40 4.30 -3.05 0.45
C ASP A 40 5.51 -3.23 1.38
N LEU A 41 5.31 -2.96 2.67
CA LEU A 41 6.30 -3.16 3.73
C LEU A 41 6.12 -4.51 4.46
N GLY A 42 5.24 -5.37 3.95
CA GLY A 42 4.81 -6.62 4.57
C GLY A 42 3.53 -6.47 5.40
N TYR A 43 2.74 -7.55 5.43
CA TYR A 43 1.37 -7.57 5.97
C TYR A 43 1.22 -6.93 7.35
N ARG A 44 2.09 -7.31 8.31
CA ARG A 44 2.01 -6.77 9.67
C ARG A 44 2.31 -5.28 9.70
N LYS A 45 3.33 -4.83 8.97
CA LYS A 45 3.75 -3.44 9.00
C LYS A 45 2.71 -2.54 8.32
N ASN A 46 2.17 -2.99 7.19
CA ASN A 46 1.13 -2.25 6.48
C ASN A 46 -0.13 -2.08 7.35
N LEU A 47 -0.56 -3.12 8.07
CA LEU A 47 -1.69 -3.03 8.99
C LEU A 47 -1.41 -2.12 10.20
N GLU A 48 -0.22 -2.20 10.79
CA GLU A 48 0.21 -1.28 11.87
C GLU A 48 0.18 0.19 11.40
N LEU A 49 0.62 0.46 10.16
CA LEU A 49 0.59 1.80 9.58
C LEU A 49 -0.83 2.26 9.27
N PHE A 50 -1.63 1.42 8.61
CA PHE A 50 -2.99 1.73 8.19
C PHE A 50 -3.89 2.08 9.37
N PHE A 51 -3.88 1.26 10.42
CA PHE A 51 -4.66 1.52 11.63
C PHE A 51 -3.94 2.44 12.63
N ASN A 52 -2.69 2.80 12.35
CA ASN A 52 -1.83 3.57 13.24
C ASN A 52 -1.72 2.95 14.66
N VAL A 53 -1.45 1.65 14.73
CA VAL A 53 -1.35 0.88 15.99
C VAL A 53 0.03 0.26 16.18
N GLY A 54 0.32 -0.18 17.41
CA GLY A 54 1.57 -0.88 17.75
C GLY A 54 2.54 -0.07 18.60
N LYS A 55 3.82 -0.44 18.59
CA LYS A 55 4.84 0.18 19.47
C LYS A 55 5.04 1.66 19.10
N GLY A 56 4.82 2.55 20.07
CA GLY A 56 4.92 4.00 19.87
C GLY A 56 3.73 4.62 19.14
N ARG A 57 2.61 3.88 19.03
CA ARG A 57 1.37 4.27 18.33
C ARG A 57 0.16 3.96 19.21
N TYR A 58 -1.04 3.98 18.63
CA TYR A 58 -2.26 3.72 19.37
C TYR A 58 -2.34 2.25 19.85
N PRO A 59 -2.93 1.99 21.02
CA PRO A 59 -3.14 0.62 21.51
C PRO A 59 -4.07 -0.19 20.60
N LEU A 60 -3.90 -1.51 20.53
CA LEU A 60 -4.72 -2.39 19.67
C LEU A 60 -6.22 -2.35 19.99
N TYR A 61 -6.62 -1.99 21.21
CA TYR A 61 -8.05 -1.90 21.55
C TYR A 61 -8.78 -0.79 20.78
N THR A 62 -8.06 0.18 20.19
CA THR A 62 -8.69 1.24 19.37
C THR A 62 -9.34 0.70 18.10
N LEU A 63 -8.97 -0.50 17.65
CA LEU A 63 -9.59 -1.18 16.51
C LEU A 63 -11.03 -1.61 16.78
N LEU A 64 -11.38 -1.83 18.06
CA LEU A 64 -12.68 -2.35 18.47
C LEU A 64 -13.64 -1.24 18.91
N LEU A 65 -13.13 -0.03 19.11
CA LEU A 65 -13.89 1.11 19.59
C LEU A 65 -14.08 2.11 18.44
N PRO A 66 -15.23 2.80 18.38
CA PRO A 66 -15.48 3.86 17.39
C PRO A 66 -14.73 5.15 17.76
N LEU A 67 -13.42 5.06 17.96
CA LEU A 67 -12.55 6.18 18.28
C LEU A 67 -11.90 6.71 17.01
N ARG A 68 -11.82 8.04 16.88
CA ARG A 68 -11.08 8.67 15.81
C ARG A 68 -9.58 8.50 16.04
N VAL A 69 -8.95 7.63 15.26
CA VAL A 69 -7.48 7.49 15.21
C VAL A 69 -6.98 8.24 13.97
N PRO A 70 -6.12 9.28 14.13
CA PRO A 70 -5.55 9.95 12.98
C PRO A 70 -4.60 9.01 12.21
N PRO A 71 -4.49 9.17 10.87
CA PRO A 71 -3.51 8.43 10.09
C PRO A 71 -2.09 8.72 10.58
N TYR A 72 -1.15 7.83 10.27
CA TYR A 72 0.23 7.99 10.72
C TYR A 72 1.02 9.08 9.99
N THR A 73 0.47 9.60 8.90
CA THR A 73 1.11 10.55 7.98
C THR A 73 0.09 11.58 7.47
N ASP A 74 0.55 12.51 6.65
CA ASP A 74 -0.19 13.67 6.12
C ASP A 74 -1.06 13.36 4.88
N GLY A 75 -1.00 12.13 4.35
CA GLY A 75 -1.72 11.70 3.15
C GLY A 75 -1.03 12.05 1.83
N LYS A 76 0.05 12.84 1.87
CA LYS A 76 0.89 13.16 0.70
C LYS A 76 2.11 12.26 0.61
N ARG A 77 2.63 11.84 1.77
CA ARG A 77 3.83 11.00 1.87
C ARG A 77 3.50 9.71 2.58
N TRP A 78 3.93 8.60 2.00
CA TRP A 78 3.72 7.26 2.53
C TRP A 78 5.07 6.56 2.66
N ALA A 79 5.19 5.70 3.67
CA ALA A 79 6.37 4.89 3.87
C ALA A 79 6.54 3.92 2.69
N LYS A 80 7.71 3.94 2.06
CA LYS A 80 8.08 3.05 0.96
C LYS A 80 9.10 2.02 1.43
N ARG A 81 9.17 0.91 0.71
CA ARG A 81 10.16 -0.14 0.92
C ARG A 81 11.57 0.44 0.73
N GLU A 82 12.50 -0.01 1.56
CA GLU A 82 13.89 0.47 1.51
C GLU A 82 14.51 0.27 0.12
N GLY A 83 15.11 1.33 -0.43
CA GLY A 83 15.69 1.34 -1.77
C GLY A 83 14.68 1.50 -2.91
N MET A 84 13.39 1.70 -2.63
CA MET A 84 12.36 1.91 -3.65
C MET A 84 11.77 3.32 -3.55
N GLU A 85 11.96 4.11 -4.61
CA GLU A 85 11.21 5.36 -4.79
C GLU A 85 9.93 5.17 -5.60
N ARG A 86 9.87 4.11 -6.42
CA ARG A 86 8.75 3.78 -7.32
C ARG A 86 8.55 2.28 -7.40
N HIS A 87 7.45 1.87 -8.02
CA HIS A 87 7.16 0.47 -8.27
C HIS A 87 8.24 -0.16 -9.16
N HIS A 88 8.61 -1.41 -8.87
CA HIS A 88 9.51 -2.17 -9.74
C HIS A 88 8.73 -2.80 -10.89
N GLY A 89 9.34 -2.93 -12.07
CA GLY A 89 8.79 -3.66 -13.21
C GLY A 89 7.82 -2.86 -14.09
N ILE A 90 7.67 -1.56 -13.86
CA ILE A 90 6.85 -0.64 -14.66
C ILE A 90 7.71 0.56 -15.05
N ALA A 91 7.58 1.02 -16.30
CA ALA A 91 8.21 2.26 -16.73
C ALA A 91 7.37 3.48 -16.33
N GLU A 92 8.00 4.63 -16.16
CA GLU A 92 7.32 5.86 -15.71
C GLU A 92 6.06 6.22 -16.52
N ASN A 93 6.12 6.01 -17.83
CA ASN A 93 5.04 6.26 -18.77
C ASN A 93 3.91 5.21 -18.75
N ASP A 94 4.15 4.06 -18.11
CA ASP A 94 3.16 2.99 -17.96
C ASP A 94 2.43 3.08 -16.60
N GLU A 95 2.90 3.92 -15.67
CA GLU A 95 2.16 4.22 -14.44
C GLU A 95 0.95 5.12 -14.80
N TYR A 96 -0.24 4.77 -14.28
CA TYR A 96 -1.50 5.47 -14.54
C TYR A 96 -1.66 6.72 -13.67
N THR A 97 -0.57 7.16 -13.05
CA THR A 97 -0.52 8.37 -12.24
C THR A 97 -0.45 9.57 -13.16
N ASP A 98 -1.38 10.52 -13.00
CA ASP A 98 -1.32 11.78 -13.72
C ASP A 98 -0.02 12.52 -13.39
N GLU A 99 0.58 13.19 -14.37
CA GLU A 99 1.70 14.12 -14.13
C GLU A 99 1.18 15.31 -13.31
N GLU A 100 1.79 15.56 -12.13
CA GLU A 100 1.45 16.67 -11.21
C GLU A 100 1.87 18.05 -11.76
#